data_AF-A0A2V2V3Q7-F1
#
_entry.id   AF-A0A2V2V3Q7-F1
#
_cell.length_a   1.000
_cell.length_b   1.000
_cell.length_c   1.000
_cell.angle_alpha   90.00
_cell.angle_beta   90.00
_cell.angle_gamma   90.00
#
_symmetry.space_group_name_H-M   'P 1'
#
loop_
_entity.id
_entity.type
_entity.pdbx_description
1 polymer ?
#
loop_
_entity_poly.entity_id
_entity_poly.type
_entity_poly.pdbx_seq_one_letter_code
_entity_poly.pdbx_strand_id
1 'polypeptide(L)'
;MRQVDEHLRREGHLKHHGRFTYGLFLKAIGLSLQDSMTLFSSLMTVKGVAGNSEAFAKTAYGYNIRHNYGMEGKKTSYSSMSCATLLALPPVVDRFDCHGCPFRFKDEGAFRSMLLKEQPNPLGKEHPPLRPSTSDIEEIVQDCKGQHYTRACYKYFVATHPGVKRDTLFRSPFEYYTLSREVGERPDEILSEQTTPARRLMTGDSLKRSMFTPTLKEDVIRERKSPP
;
A
#
# COMPACT_ATOMS: atom_id res chain seq x y z
N MET A 1 3.01 1.20 3.17
CA MET A 1 3.83 2.34 2.72
C MET A 1 3.60 3.59 3.55
N ARG A 2 2.35 4.03 3.77
CA ARG A 2 2.07 5.19 4.67
C ARG A 2 2.75 5.08 6.04
N GLN A 3 2.63 3.95 6.73
CA GLN A 3 3.31 3.72 8.01
C GLN A 3 4.84 3.88 7.95
N VAL A 4 5.47 3.50 6.82
CA VAL A 4 6.92 3.61 6.64
C VAL A 4 7.33 5.07 6.47
N ASP A 5 6.56 5.86 5.69
CA ASP A 5 6.75 7.31 5.57
C ASP A 5 6.57 8.03 6.91
N GLU A 6 5.48 7.74 7.63
CA GLU A 6 5.21 8.29 8.97
C GLU A 6 6.34 7.96 9.95
N HIS A 7 6.83 6.72 9.93
CA HIS A 7 7.96 6.31 10.78
C HIS A 7 9.25 7.03 10.40
N LEU A 8 9.57 7.12 9.10
CA LEU A 8 10.77 7.84 8.63
C LEU A 8 10.74 9.30 9.07
N ARG A 9 9.60 9.99 8.94
CA ARG A 9 9.45 11.39 9.35
C ARG A 9 9.57 11.58 10.86
N ARG A 10 9.04 10.64 11.64
CA ARG A 10 9.07 10.71 13.11
C ARG A 10 10.43 10.37 13.70
N GLU A 11 11.04 9.28 13.24
CA GLU A 11 12.28 8.76 13.83
C GLU A 11 13.55 9.30 13.13
N GLY A 12 13.40 9.87 11.93
CA GLY A 12 14.54 10.29 11.11
C GLY A 12 15.42 9.12 10.65
N HIS A 13 14.89 7.90 10.67
CA HIS A 13 15.64 6.71 10.30
C HIS A 13 14.71 5.57 9.86
N LEU A 14 15.24 4.66 9.04
CA LEU A 14 14.59 3.41 8.65
C LEU A 14 15.62 2.28 8.71
N LYS A 15 15.21 1.09 9.17
CA LYS A 15 16.03 -0.13 9.08
C LYS A 15 16.10 -0.69 7.66
N HIS A 16 16.95 -1.70 7.45
CA HIS A 16 17.25 -2.26 6.13
C HIS A 16 15.99 -2.60 5.31
N HIS A 17 15.07 -3.41 5.84
CA HIS A 17 13.85 -3.78 5.11
C HIS A 17 12.93 -2.57 4.85
N GLY A 18 12.81 -1.65 5.81
CA GLY A 18 12.07 -0.40 5.62
C GLY A 18 12.64 0.46 4.48
N ARG A 19 13.97 0.71 4.50
CA ARG A 19 14.66 1.45 3.44
C ARG A 19 14.52 0.80 2.08
N PHE A 20 14.67 -0.52 2.01
CA PHE A 20 14.63 -1.26 0.75
C PHE A 20 13.20 -1.30 0.17
N THR A 21 12.21 -1.71 0.96
CA THR A 21 10.80 -1.79 0.52
C THR A 21 10.26 -0.42 0.11
N TYR A 22 10.52 0.61 0.90
CA TYR A 22 10.02 1.96 0.65
C TYR A 22 10.78 2.64 -0.48
N GLY A 23 12.10 2.49 -0.56
CA GLY A 23 12.89 3.02 -1.67
C GLY A 23 12.49 2.45 -3.03
N LEU A 24 12.22 1.14 -3.12
CA LEU A 24 11.72 0.52 -4.34
C LEU A 24 10.29 0.96 -4.69
N PHE A 25 9.44 1.15 -3.67
CA PHE A 25 8.10 1.70 -3.88
C PHE A 25 8.16 3.13 -4.42
N LEU A 26 8.97 4.01 -3.83
CA LEU A 26 9.16 5.39 -4.28
C LEU A 26 9.67 5.47 -5.72
N LYS A 27 10.66 4.65 -6.06
CA LYS A 27 11.13 4.51 -7.45
C LYS A 27 9.99 4.11 -8.39
N ALA A 28 9.19 3.10 -8.00
CA ALA A 28 8.12 2.59 -8.85
C ALA A 28 7.03 3.62 -9.12
N ILE A 29 6.70 4.48 -8.14
CA ILE A 29 5.74 5.58 -8.32
C ILE A 29 6.33 6.79 -9.07
N GLY A 30 7.57 6.69 -9.57
CA GLY A 30 8.19 7.69 -10.44
C GLY A 30 9.12 8.69 -9.75
N LEU A 31 9.45 8.52 -8.47
CA LEU A 31 10.43 9.39 -7.82
C LEU A 31 11.80 9.20 -8.48
N SER A 32 12.45 10.30 -8.88
CA SER A 32 13.76 10.23 -9.52
C SER A 32 14.85 9.87 -8.52
N LEU A 33 16.02 9.42 -9.01
CA LEU A 33 17.18 9.17 -8.16
C LEU A 33 17.60 10.43 -7.37
N GLN A 34 17.58 11.59 -8.01
CA GLN A 34 17.98 12.86 -7.39
C GLN A 34 16.98 13.31 -6.32
N ASP A 35 15.68 13.16 -6.60
CA ASP A 35 14.63 13.48 -5.63
C ASP A 35 14.62 12.49 -4.48
N SER A 36 14.92 11.21 -4.75
CA SER A 36 15.08 10.21 -3.71
C SER A 36 16.26 10.54 -2.79
N MET A 37 17.40 10.95 -3.34
CA MET A 37 18.54 11.42 -2.54
C MET A 37 18.15 12.61 -1.67
N THR A 38 17.46 13.60 -2.24
CA THR A 38 17.01 14.80 -1.54
C THR A 38 15.99 14.50 -0.45
N LEU A 39 15.04 13.60 -0.72
CA LEU A 39 14.04 13.16 0.25
C LEU A 39 14.69 12.46 1.44
N PHE A 40 15.56 11.48 1.18
CA PHE A 40 16.19 10.75 2.27
C PHE A 40 17.22 11.58 3.03
N SER A 41 17.99 12.46 2.36
CA SER A 41 18.94 13.35 3.03
C SER A 41 18.27 14.38 3.93
N SER A 42 17.09 14.87 3.54
CA SER A 42 16.30 15.83 4.33
C SER A 42 15.58 15.17 5.51
N LEU A 43 15.08 13.94 5.34
CA LEU A 43 14.34 13.25 6.40
C LEU A 43 15.24 12.46 7.36
N MET A 44 16.38 11.95 6.91
CA MET A 44 17.21 11.09 7.75
C MET A 44 18.20 11.88 8.60
N THR A 45 18.19 11.63 9.91
CA THR A 45 19.10 12.23 10.88
C THR A 45 20.43 11.47 10.90
N VAL A 46 21.22 11.62 9.83
CA VAL A 46 22.56 11.04 9.75
C VAL A 46 23.58 12.06 10.22
N LYS A 47 24.36 11.69 11.25
CA LYS A 47 25.32 12.60 11.90
C LYS A 47 26.27 13.23 10.88
N GLY A 48 26.34 14.56 10.87
CA GLY A 48 27.25 15.34 10.03
C GLY A 48 26.85 15.49 8.56
N VAL A 49 25.71 14.92 8.12
CA VAL A 49 25.27 14.98 6.72
C VAL A 49 23.77 15.26 6.53
N ALA A 50 23.01 15.39 7.62
CA ALA A 50 21.58 15.70 7.59
C ALA A 50 21.33 17.00 6.81
N GLY A 51 20.41 16.96 5.85
CA GLY A 51 20.08 18.08 4.97
C GLY A 51 21.12 18.40 3.88
N ASN A 52 22.23 17.66 3.78
CA ASN A 52 23.22 17.83 2.71
C ASN A 52 23.21 16.60 1.79
N SER A 53 22.54 16.73 0.63
CA SER A 53 22.41 15.65 -0.35
C SER A 53 23.74 15.14 -0.90
N GLU A 54 24.74 16.01 -1.10
CA GLU A 54 26.04 15.60 -1.65
C GLU A 54 26.82 14.75 -0.63
N ALA A 55 26.83 15.18 0.64
CA ALA A 55 27.47 14.44 1.72
C ALA A 55 26.72 13.12 2.01
N PHE A 56 25.38 13.16 1.97
CA PHE A 56 24.54 11.97 2.13
C PHE A 56 24.80 10.92 1.04
N ALA A 57 25.00 11.35 -0.22
CA ALA A 57 25.30 10.46 -1.33
C ALA A 57 26.60 9.65 -1.10
N LYS A 58 27.57 10.19 -0.36
CA LYS A 58 28.84 9.51 -0.03
C LYS A 58 28.69 8.47 1.09
N THR A 59 27.55 8.43 1.78
CA THR A 59 27.29 7.46 2.85
C THR A 59 26.81 6.10 2.34
N ALA A 60 26.76 5.11 3.23
CA ALA A 60 26.12 3.81 2.96
C ALA A 60 24.63 3.94 2.58
N TYR A 61 23.92 4.97 3.05
CA TYR A 61 22.53 5.22 2.66
C TYR A 61 22.43 5.69 1.22
N GLY A 62 23.33 6.58 0.78
CA GLY A 62 23.43 7.01 -0.61
C GLY A 62 23.71 5.83 -1.55
N TYR A 63 24.63 4.95 -1.18
CA TYR A 63 24.90 3.71 -1.92
C TYR A 63 23.64 2.84 -2.08
N ASN A 64 22.88 2.63 -0.99
CA ASN A 64 21.63 1.84 -1.04
C ASN A 64 20.60 2.44 -1.99
N ILE A 65 20.46 3.78 -2.01
CA ILE A 65 19.56 4.45 -2.95
C ILE A 65 20.04 4.18 -4.38
N ARG A 66 21.31 4.44 -4.71
CA ARG A 66 21.83 4.17 -6.07
C ARG A 66 21.66 2.71 -6.49
N HIS A 67 21.81 1.77 -5.56
CA HIS A 67 21.56 0.36 -5.80
C HIS A 67 20.09 0.08 -6.20
N ASN A 68 19.11 0.70 -5.53
CA ASN A 68 17.69 0.55 -5.88
C ASN A 68 17.39 1.01 -7.33
N TYR A 69 18.12 2.02 -7.81
CA TYR A 69 18.02 2.55 -9.18
C TYR A 69 18.94 1.82 -10.18
N GLY A 70 19.64 0.75 -9.78
CA GLY A 70 20.52 -0.01 -10.67
C GLY A 70 21.81 0.71 -11.07
N MET A 71 22.22 1.72 -10.30
CA MET A 71 23.45 2.50 -10.56
C MET A 71 24.70 1.90 -9.89
N GLU A 72 24.52 0.85 -9.08
CA GLU A 72 25.58 0.20 -8.30
C GLU A 72 25.51 -1.33 -8.43
N GLY A 73 26.59 -2.02 -8.07
CA GLY A 73 26.65 -3.49 -8.06
C GLY A 73 26.39 -4.11 -9.43
N LYS A 74 25.50 -5.12 -9.49
CA LYS A 74 25.12 -5.82 -10.74
C LYS A 74 24.26 -4.98 -11.70
N LYS A 75 23.97 -3.72 -11.36
CA LYS A 75 23.12 -2.81 -12.14
C LYS A 75 21.72 -3.36 -12.45
N THR A 76 21.18 -4.17 -11.54
CA THR A 76 19.83 -4.72 -11.66
C THR A 76 18.80 -3.67 -11.32
N SER A 77 17.85 -3.41 -12.22
CA SER A 77 16.68 -2.58 -11.93
C SER A 77 15.63 -3.42 -11.19
N TYR A 78 15.61 -3.34 -9.86
CA TYR A 78 14.60 -4.00 -9.04
C TYR A 78 13.21 -3.36 -9.23
N SER A 79 12.17 -4.19 -9.31
CA SER A 79 10.77 -3.78 -9.27
C SER A 79 10.30 -3.54 -7.83
N SER A 80 9.20 -2.79 -7.65
CA SER A 80 8.55 -2.71 -6.33
C SER A 80 8.12 -4.09 -5.83
N MET A 81 8.15 -4.29 -4.52
CA MET A 81 7.75 -5.57 -3.92
C MET A 81 6.27 -5.86 -4.09
N SER A 82 5.95 -7.15 -4.27
CA SER A 82 4.58 -7.65 -4.22
C SER A 82 4.06 -7.78 -2.78
N CYS A 83 2.74 -7.84 -2.59
CA CYS A 83 2.11 -8.15 -1.31
C CYS A 83 2.60 -9.48 -0.74
N ALA A 84 2.75 -10.50 -1.58
CA ALA A 84 3.27 -11.81 -1.17
C ALA A 84 4.72 -11.70 -0.66
N THR A 85 5.58 -10.95 -1.35
CA THR A 85 6.96 -10.70 -0.93
C THR A 85 7.00 -9.95 0.41
N LEU A 86 6.16 -8.94 0.60
CA LEU A 86 6.09 -8.18 1.85
C LEU A 86 5.59 -9.01 3.03
N LEU A 87 4.64 -9.92 2.79
CA LEU A 87 4.14 -10.84 3.81
C LEU A 87 5.18 -11.91 4.20
N ALA A 88 6.07 -12.27 3.27
CA ALA A 88 7.16 -13.23 3.50
C ALA A 88 8.38 -12.61 4.21
N LEU A 89 8.43 -11.30 4.41
CA LEU A 89 9.49 -10.68 5.21
C LEU A 89 9.43 -11.17 6.66
N PRO A 90 10.57 -11.20 7.37
CA PRO A 90 10.60 -11.52 8.79
C PRO A 90 9.61 -10.65 9.59
N PRO A 91 8.96 -11.17 10.64
CA PRO A 91 8.06 -10.34 11.43
C PRO A 91 8.83 -9.18 12.09
N VAL A 92 8.20 -8.00 12.17
CA VAL A 92 8.73 -6.85 12.90
C VAL A 92 8.85 -7.20 14.38
N VAL A 93 10.07 -7.39 14.87
CA VAL A 93 10.37 -7.70 16.29
C VAL A 93 10.84 -6.49 17.07
N ASP A 94 11.33 -5.46 16.39
CA ASP A 94 11.85 -4.24 17.00
C ASP A 94 10.90 -3.06 16.76
N ARG A 95 10.68 -2.24 17.80
CA ARG A 95 9.93 -0.98 17.73
C ARG A 95 10.51 0.04 16.72
N PHE A 96 11.79 -0.09 16.39
CA PHE A 96 12.47 0.74 15.38
C PHE A 96 12.36 0.17 13.96
N ASP A 97 11.57 -0.88 13.76
CA ASP A 97 11.28 -1.44 12.45
C ASP A 97 9.81 -1.24 12.08
N CYS A 98 9.54 -1.03 10.80
CA CYS A 98 8.22 -0.61 10.30
C CYS A 98 7.86 -1.19 8.93
N HIS A 99 8.57 -2.24 8.49
CA HIS A 99 8.32 -2.89 7.22
C HIS A 99 7.13 -3.87 7.26
N GLY A 100 6.78 -4.42 6.09
CA GLY A 100 5.77 -5.47 5.95
C GLY A 100 4.36 -4.95 5.66
N CYS A 101 3.37 -5.77 5.99
CA CYS A 101 1.96 -5.50 5.73
C CYS A 101 1.25 -5.04 7.03
N PRO A 102 0.61 -3.86 7.05
CA PRO A 102 -0.09 -3.37 8.25
C PRO A 102 -1.30 -4.22 8.65
N PHE A 103 -1.88 -4.95 7.69
CA PHE A 103 -3.00 -5.88 7.93
C PHE A 103 -2.56 -7.17 8.63
N ARG A 104 -1.24 -7.46 8.68
CA ARG A 104 -0.66 -8.52 9.50
C ARG A 104 -0.25 -7.95 10.86
N PHE A 105 -1.24 -7.53 11.65
CA PHE A 105 -1.01 -6.87 12.93
C PHE A 105 -0.61 -7.83 14.05
N LYS A 106 0.06 -7.31 15.08
CA LYS A 106 0.31 -8.01 16.36
C LYS A 106 -0.60 -7.51 17.49
N ASP A 107 -0.90 -6.23 17.47
CA ASP A 107 -1.76 -5.55 18.44
C ASP A 107 -3.01 -5.06 17.73
N GLU A 108 -4.17 -5.64 18.09
CA GLU A 108 -5.46 -5.30 17.49
C GLU A 108 -5.90 -3.88 17.86
N GLY A 109 -5.62 -3.41 19.08
CA GLY A 109 -6.01 -2.08 19.54
C GLY A 109 -5.27 -0.97 18.79
N ALA A 110 -3.96 -1.15 18.58
CA ALA A 110 -3.14 -0.27 17.77
C ALA A 110 -3.57 -0.29 16.29
N PHE A 111 -3.91 -1.47 15.76
CA PHE A 111 -4.40 -1.61 14.39
C PHE A 111 -5.76 -0.91 14.20
N ARG A 112 -6.71 -1.08 15.13
CA ARG A 112 -7.99 -0.37 15.13
C ARG A 112 -7.80 1.14 15.23
N SER A 113 -6.91 1.59 16.10
CA SER A 113 -6.55 3.02 16.22
C SER A 113 -5.98 3.58 14.92
N MET A 114 -5.19 2.80 14.18
CA MET A 114 -4.72 3.18 12.84
C MET A 114 -5.86 3.28 11.83
N LEU A 115 -6.80 2.35 11.82
CA LEU A 115 -7.95 2.38 10.90
C LEU A 115 -8.89 3.56 11.17
N LEU A 116 -9.00 4.01 12.41
CA LEU A 116 -9.81 5.18 12.80
C LEU A 116 -9.23 6.52 12.34
N LYS A 117 -7.96 6.57 11.93
CA LYS A 117 -7.34 7.80 11.45
C LYS A 117 -7.96 8.24 10.12
N GLU A 118 -8.45 9.47 10.11
CA GLU A 118 -8.92 10.15 8.90
C GLU A 118 -7.85 10.23 7.82
N GLN A 119 -8.29 10.06 6.58
CA GLN A 119 -7.46 10.10 5.38
C GLN A 119 -7.90 11.23 4.46
N PRO A 120 -6.95 11.88 3.76
CA PRO A 120 -7.28 12.82 2.70
C PRO A 120 -8.18 12.16 1.66
N ASN A 121 -9.17 12.91 1.20
CA ASN A 121 -10.05 12.43 0.14
C ASN A 121 -9.28 12.37 -1.19
N PRO A 122 -9.33 11.25 -1.94
CA PRO A 122 -8.66 11.16 -3.24
C PRO A 122 -9.18 12.19 -4.26
N LEU A 123 -10.41 12.69 -4.11
CA LEU A 123 -11.00 13.72 -4.97
C LEU A 123 -10.46 15.13 -4.70
N GLY A 124 -9.66 15.32 -3.65
CA GLY A 124 -9.03 16.60 -3.30
C GLY A 124 -9.45 17.15 -1.95
N LYS A 125 -8.85 18.29 -1.57
CA LYS A 125 -8.98 18.89 -0.23
C LYS A 125 -10.36 19.49 0.06
N GLU A 126 -11.12 19.80 -0.97
CA GLU A 126 -12.48 20.36 -0.85
C GLU A 126 -13.49 19.32 -0.37
N HIS A 127 -13.16 18.03 -0.51
CA HIS A 127 -14.01 16.94 -0.04
C HIS A 127 -13.65 16.53 1.39
N PRO A 128 -14.64 16.12 2.21
CA PRO A 128 -14.39 15.73 3.58
C PRO A 128 -13.42 14.55 3.66
N PRO A 129 -12.59 14.49 4.71
CA PRO A 129 -11.71 13.36 4.92
C PRO A 129 -12.50 12.07 5.11
N LEU A 130 -11.88 10.95 4.75
CA LEU A 130 -12.50 9.65 4.74
C LEU A 130 -11.88 8.74 5.80
N ARG A 131 -12.71 7.88 6.37
CA ARG A 131 -12.27 6.77 7.20
C ARG A 131 -13.27 5.61 7.09
N PRO A 132 -12.82 4.36 7.29
CA PRO A 132 -13.73 3.24 7.45
C PRO A 132 -14.76 3.47 8.56
N SER A 133 -15.99 3.01 8.33
CA SER A 133 -17.03 2.97 9.36
C SER A 133 -16.71 1.93 10.42
N THR A 134 -17.41 1.95 11.56
CA THR A 134 -17.22 0.93 12.60
C THR A 134 -17.47 -0.48 12.07
N SER A 135 -18.49 -0.66 11.20
CA SER A 135 -18.78 -1.94 10.56
C SER A 135 -17.64 -2.38 9.64
N ASP A 136 -17.12 -1.46 8.81
CA ASP A 136 -15.99 -1.76 7.92
C ASP A 136 -14.75 -2.19 8.71
N ILE A 137 -14.50 -1.54 9.87
CA ILE A 137 -13.37 -1.88 10.74
C ILE A 137 -13.52 -3.30 11.28
N GLU A 138 -14.70 -3.70 11.75
CA GLU A 138 -14.92 -5.08 12.21
C GLU A 138 -14.66 -6.11 11.11
N GLU A 139 -15.16 -5.83 9.90
CA GLU A 139 -14.94 -6.70 8.75
C GLU A 139 -13.47 -6.80 8.33
N ILE A 140 -12.75 -5.67 8.32
CA ILE A 140 -11.31 -5.63 8.03
C ILE A 140 -10.54 -6.44 9.06
N VAL A 141 -10.85 -6.25 10.36
CA VAL A 141 -10.20 -6.99 11.44
C VAL A 141 -10.49 -8.50 11.33
N GLN A 142 -11.72 -8.87 11.01
CA GLN A 142 -12.10 -10.27 10.82
C GLN A 142 -11.35 -10.91 9.65
N ASP A 143 -11.21 -10.20 8.53
CA ASP A 143 -10.42 -10.65 7.38
C ASP A 143 -8.94 -10.84 7.76
N CYS A 144 -8.36 -9.90 8.53
CA CYS A 144 -6.99 -10.03 9.02
C CYS A 144 -6.80 -11.24 9.95
N LYS A 145 -7.76 -11.51 10.85
CA LYS A 145 -7.75 -12.70 11.73
C LYS A 145 -7.83 -14.01 10.93
N GLY A 146 -8.59 -13.99 9.83
CA GLY A 146 -8.64 -15.09 8.85
C GLY A 146 -7.43 -15.17 7.92
N GLN A 147 -6.40 -14.33 8.10
CA GLN A 147 -5.22 -14.22 7.23
C GLN A 147 -5.52 -13.78 5.77
N HIS A 148 -6.69 -13.20 5.53
CA HIS A 148 -7.10 -12.62 4.25
C HIS A 148 -6.61 -11.17 4.11
N TYR A 149 -5.29 -10.96 4.24
CA TYR A 149 -4.70 -9.62 4.35
C TYR A 149 -4.92 -8.72 3.13
N THR A 150 -4.90 -9.30 1.92
CA THR A 150 -5.15 -8.56 0.67
C THR A 150 -6.62 -8.17 0.55
N ARG A 151 -7.54 -9.02 1.01
CA ARG A 151 -8.98 -8.71 1.10
C ARG A 151 -9.24 -7.59 2.12
N ALA A 152 -8.62 -7.66 3.29
CA ALA A 152 -8.68 -6.61 4.30
C ALA A 152 -8.16 -5.27 3.74
N CYS A 153 -7.03 -5.29 3.02
CA CYS A 153 -6.48 -4.12 2.34
C CYS A 153 -7.42 -3.57 1.27
N TYR A 154 -8.09 -4.44 0.52
CA TYR A 154 -9.09 -4.05 -0.46
C TYR A 154 -10.33 -3.40 0.17
N LYS A 155 -10.88 -3.97 1.25
CA LYS A 155 -11.99 -3.36 2.00
C LYS A 155 -11.63 -1.97 2.53
N TYR A 156 -10.42 -1.81 3.06
CA TYR A 156 -9.90 -0.50 3.48
C TYR A 156 -9.83 0.49 2.30
N PHE A 157 -9.39 0.04 1.12
CA PHE A 157 -9.36 0.86 -0.08
C PHE A 157 -10.75 1.37 -0.46
N VAL A 158 -11.74 0.47 -0.56
CA VAL A 158 -13.13 0.83 -0.92
C VAL A 158 -13.72 1.83 0.08
N ALA A 159 -13.50 1.61 1.38
CA ALA A 159 -13.96 2.53 2.43
C ALA A 159 -13.29 3.91 2.39
N THR A 160 -12.13 4.04 1.74
CA THR A 160 -11.39 5.30 1.59
C THR A 160 -11.38 5.85 0.17
N HIS A 161 -12.07 5.19 -0.76
CA HIS A 161 -12.21 5.58 -2.16
C HIS A 161 -13.66 5.32 -2.61
N PRO A 162 -14.62 6.10 -2.11
CA PRO A 162 -16.03 5.91 -2.43
C PRO A 162 -16.26 6.02 -3.93
N GLY A 163 -17.10 5.12 -4.47
CA GLY A 163 -17.44 5.09 -5.90
C GLY A 163 -16.54 4.21 -6.75
N VAL A 164 -15.38 3.78 -6.25
CA VAL A 164 -14.47 2.92 -7.03
C VAL A 164 -14.93 1.48 -7.00
N LYS A 165 -15.13 0.90 -8.18
CA LYS A 165 -15.42 -0.53 -8.35
C LYS A 165 -14.18 -1.22 -8.88
N ARG A 166 -13.79 -2.32 -8.24
CA ARG A 166 -12.69 -3.16 -8.68
C ARG A 166 -12.96 -4.61 -8.31
N ASP A 167 -12.89 -5.51 -9.29
CA ASP A 167 -13.24 -6.91 -9.08
C ASP A 167 -12.04 -7.80 -8.68
N THR A 168 -10.84 -7.20 -8.58
CA THR A 168 -9.58 -7.92 -8.31
C THR A 168 -8.85 -7.38 -7.08
N LEU A 169 -8.29 -8.27 -6.26
CA LEU A 169 -7.46 -7.88 -5.13
C LEU A 169 -6.12 -7.27 -5.56
N PHE A 170 -5.52 -6.47 -4.69
CA PHE A 170 -4.20 -5.88 -4.95
C PHE A 170 -3.07 -6.89 -4.76
N ARG A 171 -2.14 -6.94 -5.72
CA ARG A 171 -0.95 -7.80 -5.68
C ARG A 171 0.31 -7.05 -5.28
N SER A 172 0.28 -5.72 -5.25
CA SER A 172 1.37 -4.90 -4.74
C SER A 172 0.88 -3.55 -4.19
N PRO A 173 1.68 -2.88 -3.34
CA PRO A 173 1.39 -1.49 -2.95
C PRO A 173 1.42 -0.51 -4.14
N PHE A 174 2.17 -0.83 -5.19
CA PHE A 174 2.21 -0.01 -6.41
C PHE A 174 0.88 -0.03 -7.16
N GLU A 175 0.22 -1.19 -7.26
CA GLU A 175 -1.13 -1.30 -7.83
C GLU A 175 -2.16 -0.48 -7.01
N TYR A 176 -2.08 -0.54 -5.68
CA TYR A 176 -2.92 0.29 -4.80
C TYR A 176 -2.73 1.77 -5.11
N TYR A 177 -1.46 2.22 -5.17
CA TYR A 177 -1.12 3.63 -5.43
C TYR A 177 -1.64 4.09 -6.79
N THR A 178 -1.41 3.30 -7.84
CA THR A 178 -1.80 3.65 -9.21
C THR A 178 -3.30 3.86 -9.30
N LEU A 179 -4.09 2.92 -8.77
CA LEU A 179 -5.54 3.05 -8.77
C LEU A 179 -6.00 4.25 -7.92
N SER A 180 -5.40 4.47 -6.74
CA SER A 180 -5.72 5.63 -5.90
C SER A 180 -5.48 6.95 -6.63
N ARG A 181 -4.40 7.04 -7.43
CA ARG A 181 -4.08 8.21 -8.26
C ARG A 181 -5.07 8.44 -9.39
N GLU A 182 -5.44 7.39 -10.10
CA GLU A 182 -6.42 7.47 -11.20
C GLU A 182 -7.77 8.05 -10.74
N VAL A 183 -8.17 7.73 -9.50
CA VAL A 183 -9.41 8.23 -8.90
C VAL A 183 -9.40 9.73 -8.71
N GLY A 184 -8.27 10.30 -8.29
CA GLY A 184 -8.11 11.74 -8.14
C GLY A 184 -7.97 12.48 -9.48
N GLU A 185 -7.51 11.80 -10.52
CA GLU A 185 -7.32 12.40 -11.86
C GLU A 185 -8.59 12.34 -12.72
N ARG A 186 -9.53 11.43 -12.43
CA ARG A 186 -10.79 11.24 -13.19
C ARG A 186 -12.03 11.22 -12.28
N PRO A 187 -12.33 12.32 -11.54
CA PRO A 187 -13.48 12.37 -10.64
C PRO A 187 -14.82 12.23 -11.39
N ASP A 188 -14.93 12.78 -12.59
CA ASP A 188 -16.20 12.85 -13.34
C ASP A 188 -16.68 11.48 -13.88
N GLU A 189 -15.77 10.60 -14.30
CA GLU A 189 -16.12 9.24 -14.74
C GLU A 189 -16.69 8.41 -13.59
N ILE A 190 -16.09 8.53 -12.40
CA ILE A 190 -16.46 7.77 -11.20
C ILE A 190 -17.78 8.26 -10.60
N LEU A 191 -18.10 9.55 -10.73
CA LEU A 191 -19.38 10.12 -10.30
C LEU A 191 -20.51 9.84 -11.32
N SER A 192 -20.20 9.81 -12.62
CA SER A 192 -21.19 9.54 -13.69
C SER A 192 -21.67 8.08 -13.72
N GLU A 193 -20.83 7.11 -13.36
CA GLU A 193 -21.24 5.71 -13.20
C GLU A 193 -22.17 5.47 -11.99
N GLN A 194 -22.31 6.44 -11.09
CA GLN A 194 -23.21 6.36 -9.93
C GLN A 194 -24.64 6.82 -10.26
N THR A 195 -24.85 7.64 -11.30
CA THR A 195 -26.14 8.24 -11.64
C THR A 195 -26.91 7.52 -12.74
N THR A 196 -26.31 6.52 -13.41
CA THR A 196 -26.98 5.79 -14.49
C THR A 196 -27.66 4.52 -13.94
N PRO A 197 -29.01 4.47 -13.79
CA PRO A 197 -29.66 3.20 -13.55
C PRO A 197 -29.51 2.35 -14.81
N ALA A 198 -28.81 1.23 -14.72
CA ALA A 198 -28.68 0.27 -15.80
C ALA A 198 -30.07 -0.27 -16.17
N ARG A 199 -30.73 0.38 -17.12
CA ARG A 199 -31.97 -0.10 -17.75
C ARG A 199 -31.60 -1.27 -18.65
N ARG A 200 -31.42 -2.46 -18.07
CA ARG A 200 -31.43 -3.71 -18.85
C ARG A 200 -32.87 -4.05 -19.17
N LEU A 201 -33.23 -3.87 -20.45
CA LEU A 201 -34.38 -4.54 -21.05
C LEU A 201 -34.16 -6.06 -20.90
N MET A 202 -34.99 -6.74 -20.13
CA MET A 202 -35.09 -8.19 -20.13
C MET A 202 -36.55 -8.55 -20.38
N THR A 203 -36.85 -8.88 -21.64
CA THR A 203 -38.01 -9.71 -22.00
C THR A 203 -37.93 -11.01 -21.22
N GLY A 204 -39.06 -11.43 -20.65
CA GLY A 204 -39.13 -12.47 -19.62
C GLY A 204 -38.65 -13.85 -20.06
N ASP A 205 -38.22 -14.65 -19.10
CA ASP A 205 -39.06 -15.74 -18.56
C ASP A 205 -38.49 -16.23 -17.22
N SER A 206 -39.28 -17.03 -16.52
CA SER A 206 -39.31 -17.26 -15.09
C SER A 206 -38.20 -18.16 -14.50
N LEU A 207 -38.06 -18.07 -13.16
CA LEU A 207 -37.54 -19.08 -12.21
C LEU A 207 -36.01 -19.26 -12.05
N LYS A 208 -35.42 -18.57 -11.06
CA LYS A 208 -34.89 -19.17 -9.80
C LYS A 208 -34.01 -18.16 -9.04
N ARG A 209 -34.44 -17.86 -7.81
CA ARG A 209 -33.72 -17.08 -6.80
C ARG A 209 -32.52 -17.91 -6.32
N SER A 210 -31.30 -17.49 -6.61
CA SER A 210 -30.08 -18.05 -6.02
C SER A 210 -29.11 -16.92 -5.67
N MET A 211 -28.67 -16.91 -4.42
CA MET A 211 -27.75 -15.93 -3.87
C MET A 211 -26.38 -16.05 -4.56
N PHE A 212 -25.97 -15.00 -5.26
CA PHE A 212 -24.63 -14.91 -5.84
C PHE A 212 -23.85 -13.84 -5.09
N THR A 213 -23.15 -14.23 -4.03
CA THR A 213 -21.98 -13.49 -3.56
C THR A 213 -20.88 -13.67 -4.59
N PRO A 214 -20.29 -12.60 -5.16
CA PRO A 214 -19.18 -12.74 -6.07
C PRO A 214 -17.98 -13.27 -5.27
N THR A 215 -17.62 -14.52 -5.52
CA THR A 215 -16.45 -15.17 -4.95
C THR A 215 -15.21 -14.49 -5.52
N LEU A 216 -14.60 -13.60 -4.71
CA LEU A 216 -13.27 -13.07 -4.97
C LEU A 216 -12.29 -14.24 -4.94
N LYS A 217 -11.68 -14.55 -6.09
CA LYS A 217 -10.74 -15.67 -6.20
C LYS A 217 -9.42 -15.30 -5.52
N GLU A 218 -9.12 -15.99 -4.42
CA GLU A 218 -7.78 -16.04 -3.85
C GLU A 218 -7.03 -17.20 -4.54
N ASP A 219 -5.91 -16.88 -5.20
CA ASP A 219 -5.03 -17.92 -5.76
C ASP A 219 -4.22 -18.57 -4.63
N VAL A 220 -4.33 -19.89 -4.53
CA VAL A 220 -3.63 -20.73 -3.55
C VAL A 220 -2.12 -20.62 -3.76
N ILE A 221 -1.41 -20.10 -2.75
CA ILE A 221 0.06 -20.05 -2.72
C ILE A 221 0.57 -21.48 -2.60
N ARG A 222 1.24 -21.98 -3.66
CA ARG A 222 1.88 -23.30 -3.66
C ARG A 222 3.15 -23.24 -2.82
N GLU A 223 3.19 -23.95 -1.70
CA GLU A 223 4.38 -24.07 -0.86
C GLU A 223 5.53 -24.72 -1.65
N ARG A 224 6.69 -24.07 -1.68
CA ARG A 224 7.93 -24.68 -2.14
C ARG A 224 8.48 -25.56 -1.02
N LYS A 225 8.37 -26.88 -1.16
CA LYS A 225 9.14 -27.83 -0.35
C LYS A 225 10.61 -27.76 -0.76
N SER A 226 11.49 -27.48 0.20
CA SER A 226 12.94 -27.62 0.02
C SER A 226 13.29 -29.12 -0.06
N PRO A 227 14.14 -29.55 -1.01
CA PRO A 227 14.64 -30.93 -1.04
C PRO A 227 15.73 -31.16 0.04
N PRO A 228 15.98 -32.43 0.42
CA PRO A 228 16.76 -32.83 1.60
C PRO A 228 18.24 -32.48 1.53
#